data_AF-A0A4R5W7M7-F1
#
_entry.id   AF-A0A4R5W7M7-F1
#
_cell.length_a   1.000
_cell.length_b   1.000
_cell.length_c   1.000
_cell.angle_alpha   90.00
_cell.angle_beta   90.00
_cell.angle_gamma   90.00
#
_symmetry.space_group_name_H-M   'P 1'
#
loop_
_entity.id
_entity.type
_entity.pdbx_description
1 polymer ?
#
loop_
_entity_poly.entity_id
_entity_poly.type
_entity_poly.pdbx_seq_one_letter_code
_entity_poly.pdbx_strand_id
1 'polypeptide(L)'
;MSAIPLITASRTNTALAAALATVPEWGKTLDLRAAVQHKLENLTGTTQPPTPTSADQIDAWLTGAIAATDAQALTDRQHRALQSLSGELTHSLDSIVFVHGDVMLTALHTQLADVMKDVATAADKLEGADNANAAITARVEKYWRALPELRARYDNIRVAQAAINVAIDPTLQQSATSRYLDDPLASDLVLANVDQLVPGWRGPDPNYHVGSGTSPRRAPWPTEAIEQLLWIATSDAEPWVPTTDQLDQLNEQRLKRPASNVKPIVIHQRPDLQPSR
;
A
#
# COMPACT_ATOMS: atom_id res chain seq x y z
N MET A 1 7.15 -6.95 -12.54
CA MET A 1 6.18 -5.99 -11.96
C MET A 1 6.87 -4.64 -11.86
N SER A 2 6.13 -3.53 -11.92
CA SER A 2 6.73 -2.19 -12.00
C SER A 2 6.64 -1.44 -10.66
N ALA A 3 7.72 -0.79 -10.25
CA ALA A 3 7.87 0.08 -9.10
C ALA A 3 7.38 1.52 -9.36
N ILE A 4 7.01 1.84 -10.61
CA ILE A 4 6.48 3.16 -11.00
C ILE A 4 5.23 3.56 -10.18
N PRO A 5 4.26 2.66 -9.89
CA PRO A 5 3.14 2.97 -9.01
C PRO A 5 3.58 3.37 -7.59
N LEU A 6 4.64 2.75 -7.04
CA LEU A 6 5.19 3.08 -5.72
C LEU A 6 5.84 4.46 -5.70
N ILE A 7 6.58 4.82 -6.76
CA ILE A 7 7.16 6.16 -6.92
C ILE A 7 6.05 7.22 -6.91
N THR A 8 4.93 6.95 -7.57
CA THR A 8 3.81 7.90 -7.65
C THR A 8 3.06 7.99 -6.32
N ALA A 9 2.74 6.84 -5.71
CA ALA A 9 2.01 6.77 -4.45
C ALA A 9 2.80 7.36 -3.27
N SER A 10 4.12 7.22 -3.25
CA SER A 10 4.95 7.76 -2.15
C SER A 10 4.98 9.29 -2.10
N ARG A 11 4.59 9.99 -3.18
CA ARG A 11 4.48 11.46 -3.18
C ARG A 11 3.34 11.99 -2.31
N THR A 12 2.29 11.19 -2.11
CA THR A 12 1.09 11.57 -1.36
C THR A 12 0.85 10.71 -0.13
N ASN A 13 1.50 9.54 -0.04
CA ASN A 13 1.43 8.65 1.11
C ASN A 13 2.74 8.71 1.90
N THR A 14 2.71 9.43 3.03
CA THR A 14 3.88 9.63 3.90
C THR A 14 4.35 8.34 4.56
N ALA A 15 3.46 7.40 4.87
CA ALA A 15 3.82 6.10 5.44
C ALA A 15 4.63 5.25 4.44
N LEU A 16 4.20 5.25 3.17
CA LEU A 16 4.92 4.60 2.08
C LEU A 16 6.29 5.25 1.85
N ALA A 17 6.36 6.59 1.82
CA ALA A 17 7.63 7.30 1.67
C ALA A 17 8.62 6.95 2.79
N ALA A 18 8.15 6.92 4.05
CA ALA A 18 8.96 6.53 5.20
C ALA A 18 9.44 5.07 5.11
N ALA A 19 8.57 4.14 4.69
CA ALA A 19 8.93 2.74 4.51
C ALA A 19 9.95 2.53 3.38
N LEU A 20 9.82 3.23 2.26
CA LEU A 20 10.80 3.17 1.17
C LEU A 20 12.16 3.76 1.58
N ALA A 21 12.15 4.80 2.42
CA ALA A 21 13.37 5.45 2.91
C ALA A 21 14.21 4.56 3.85
N THR A 22 13.68 3.44 4.35
CA THR A 22 14.48 2.48 5.14
C THR A 22 15.46 1.68 4.27
N VAL A 23 15.36 1.77 2.94
CA VAL A 23 16.24 1.12 1.98
C VAL A 23 17.04 2.19 1.22
N PRO A 24 18.28 2.49 1.62
CA PRO A 24 19.06 3.60 1.03
C PRO A 24 19.26 3.51 -0.49
N GLU A 25 19.33 2.29 -1.03
CA GLU A 25 19.46 2.02 -2.46
C GLU A 25 18.26 2.51 -3.26
N TRP A 26 17.06 2.52 -2.67
CA TRP A 26 15.86 3.05 -3.30
C TRP A 26 16.02 4.53 -3.62
N GLY A 27 16.41 5.33 -2.61
CA GLY A 27 16.59 6.77 -2.76
C GLY A 27 17.66 7.12 -3.80
N LYS A 28 18.83 6.46 -3.72
CA LYS A 28 19.94 6.68 -4.68
C LYS A 28 19.52 6.37 -6.13
N THR A 29 18.81 5.25 -6.33
CA THR A 29 18.36 4.83 -7.66
C THR A 29 17.28 5.78 -8.19
N LEU A 30 16.38 6.26 -7.32
CA LEU A 30 15.34 7.23 -7.68
C LEU A 30 15.94 8.58 -8.09
N ASP A 31 16.92 9.08 -7.35
CA ASP A 31 17.63 10.33 -7.66
C ASP A 31 18.39 10.23 -8.99
N LEU A 32 19.10 9.12 -9.21
CA LEU A 32 19.80 8.86 -10.47
C LEU A 32 18.82 8.79 -11.64
N ARG A 33 17.66 8.13 -11.47
CA ARG A 33 16.61 8.08 -12.48
C ARG A 33 16.06 9.48 -12.79
N ALA A 34 15.85 10.32 -11.78
CA ALA A 34 15.41 11.70 -11.97
C ALA A 34 16.46 12.52 -12.76
N ALA A 35 17.75 12.35 -12.46
CA ALA A 35 18.83 13.01 -13.19
C ALA A 35 18.91 12.55 -14.66
N VAL A 36 18.71 11.27 -14.94
CA VAL A 36 18.64 10.72 -16.30
C VAL A 36 17.45 11.28 -17.06
N GLN A 37 16.27 11.32 -16.44
CA GLN A 37 15.06 11.89 -17.04
C GLN A 37 15.24 13.38 -17.36
N HIS A 38 15.80 14.16 -16.43
CA HIS A 38 16.11 15.57 -16.67
C HIS A 38 17.10 15.75 -17.81
N LYS A 39 18.11 14.87 -17.95
CA LYS A 39 19.03 14.93 -19.09
C LYS A 39 18.36 14.60 -20.42
N LEU A 40 17.44 13.62 -20.44
CA LEU A 40 16.66 13.28 -21.63
C LEU A 40 15.81 14.46 -22.11
N GLU A 41 15.10 15.11 -21.19
CA GLU A 41 14.22 16.26 -21.48
C GLU A 41 14.98 17.47 -22.03
N ASN A 42 16.26 17.60 -21.69
CA ASN A 42 17.11 18.73 -22.08
C ASN A 42 18.09 18.42 -23.23
N LEU A 43 17.99 17.24 -23.88
CA LEU A 43 18.75 16.96 -25.09
C LEU A 43 18.17 17.77 -26.26
N THR A 44 18.85 18.85 -26.65
CA THR A 44 18.43 19.69 -27.78
C THR A 44 18.85 19.07 -29.11
N GLY A 45 17.93 19.10 -30.09
CA GLY A 45 18.21 18.70 -31.47
C GLY A 45 19.09 19.72 -32.21
N THR A 46 19.71 19.27 -33.29
CA THR A 46 20.57 20.12 -34.13
C THR A 46 19.75 20.79 -35.24
N THR A 47 20.05 22.05 -35.55
CA THR A 47 19.45 22.75 -36.70
C THR A 47 20.24 22.47 -37.98
N GLN A 48 19.53 22.13 -39.05
CA GLN A 48 20.12 21.97 -40.38
C GLN A 48 20.43 23.34 -41.01
N PRO A 49 21.55 23.48 -41.75
CA PRO A 49 21.84 24.71 -42.49
C PRO A 49 20.81 24.92 -43.63
N PRO A 50 20.51 26.18 -44.00
CA PRO A 50 19.59 26.47 -45.10
C PRO A 50 20.17 26.00 -46.45
N THR A 51 19.29 25.61 -47.36
CA THR A 51 19.66 25.20 -48.73
C THR A 51 20.44 26.32 -49.44
N PRO A 52 21.58 26.01 -50.10
CA PRO A 52 22.37 27.03 -50.80
C PRO A 52 21.60 27.56 -52.01
N THR A 53 21.76 28.84 -52.29
CA THR A 53 21.08 29.56 -53.40
C THR A 53 22.01 29.88 -54.57
N SER A 54 23.32 29.69 -54.38
CA SER A 54 24.35 29.93 -55.39
C SER A 54 25.50 28.92 -55.26
N ALA A 55 26.29 28.74 -56.33
CA ALA A 55 27.34 27.71 -56.39
C ALA A 55 28.50 27.96 -55.41
N ASP A 56 28.82 29.22 -55.13
CA ASP A 56 29.84 29.64 -54.16
C ASP A 56 29.46 29.33 -52.70
N GLN A 57 28.18 29.05 -52.42
CA GLN A 57 27.70 28.66 -51.09
C GLN A 57 27.80 27.15 -50.82
N ILE A 58 28.07 26.33 -51.84
CA ILE A 58 27.98 24.86 -51.75
C ILE A 58 28.98 24.28 -50.74
N ASP A 59 30.25 24.72 -50.75
CA ASP A 59 31.28 24.17 -49.86
C ASP A 59 31.00 24.50 -48.38
N ALA A 60 30.54 25.72 -48.11
CA ALA A 60 30.14 26.15 -46.78
C ALA A 60 28.88 25.41 -46.29
N TRP A 61 27.90 25.24 -47.18
CA TRP A 61 26.71 24.45 -46.90
C TRP A 61 27.05 22.98 -46.62
N LEU A 62 27.90 22.35 -47.44
CA LEU A 62 28.28 20.95 -47.28
C LEU A 62 28.98 20.71 -45.93
N THR A 63 29.86 21.62 -45.54
CA THR A 63 30.52 21.59 -44.22
C THR A 63 29.49 21.68 -43.08
N GLY A 64 28.53 22.61 -43.18
CA GLY A 64 27.46 22.74 -42.21
C GLY A 64 26.53 21.52 -42.17
N ALA A 65 26.22 20.92 -43.32
CA ALA A 65 25.33 19.77 -43.44
C ALA A 65 25.96 18.52 -42.82
N ILE A 66 27.26 18.31 -43.02
CA ILE A 66 28.03 17.24 -42.37
C ILE A 66 28.04 17.44 -40.85
N ALA A 67 28.39 18.63 -40.37
CA ALA A 67 28.42 18.93 -38.94
C ALA A 67 27.04 18.75 -38.28
N ALA A 68 25.97 19.18 -38.95
CA ALA A 68 24.60 19.00 -38.48
C ALA A 68 24.19 17.51 -38.42
N THR A 69 24.64 16.71 -39.39
CA THR A 69 24.39 15.25 -39.43
C THR A 69 25.13 14.53 -38.30
N ASP A 70 26.42 14.84 -38.09
CA ASP A 70 27.22 14.24 -37.03
C ASP A 70 26.69 14.59 -35.63
N ALA A 71 26.28 15.85 -35.43
CA ALA A 71 25.65 16.30 -34.20
C ALA A 71 24.32 15.58 -33.94
N GLN A 72 23.46 15.41 -34.97
CA GLN A 72 22.23 14.64 -34.84
C GLN A 72 22.53 13.18 -34.47
N ALA A 73 23.48 12.54 -35.14
CA ALA A 73 23.87 11.16 -34.84
C ALA A 73 24.47 11.00 -33.43
N LEU A 74 25.13 12.03 -32.89
CA LEU A 74 25.57 12.06 -31.50
C LEU A 74 24.38 12.16 -30.53
N THR A 75 23.47 13.11 -30.76
CA THR A 75 22.25 13.28 -29.94
C THR A 75 21.42 12.01 -29.91
N ASP A 76 21.22 11.34 -31.05
CA ASP A 76 20.46 10.08 -31.13
C ASP A 76 21.13 8.94 -30.34
N ARG A 77 22.47 8.90 -30.32
CA ARG A 77 23.23 7.93 -29.51
C ARG A 77 23.09 8.24 -28.01
N GLN A 78 23.18 9.51 -27.63
CA GLN A 78 22.99 9.94 -26.24
C GLN A 78 21.57 9.64 -25.75
N HIS A 79 20.56 9.92 -26.57
CA HIS A 79 19.17 9.63 -26.26
C HIS A 79 18.95 8.14 -26.04
N ARG A 80 19.42 7.29 -26.95
CA ARG A 80 19.34 5.82 -26.80
C ARG A 80 20.04 5.33 -25.54
N ALA A 81 21.25 5.81 -25.25
CA ALA A 81 21.99 5.41 -24.06
C ALA A 81 21.26 5.78 -22.76
N LEU A 82 20.71 7.00 -22.67
CA LEU A 82 19.94 7.44 -21.51
C LEU A 82 18.60 6.71 -21.37
N GLN A 83 17.93 6.38 -22.48
CA GLN A 83 16.73 5.54 -22.45
C GLN A 83 17.02 4.14 -21.92
N SER A 84 18.11 3.51 -22.38
CA SER A 84 18.55 2.21 -21.85
C SER A 84 18.83 2.27 -20.35
N LEU A 85 19.59 3.28 -19.91
CA LEU A 85 19.88 3.48 -18.49
C LEU A 85 18.60 3.72 -17.67
N SER A 86 17.63 4.49 -18.19
CA SER A 86 16.33 4.70 -17.52
C SER A 86 15.56 3.38 -17.33
N GLY A 87 15.61 2.50 -18.33
CA GLY A 87 15.05 1.14 -18.25
C GLY A 87 15.75 0.28 -17.18
N GLU A 88 17.08 0.27 -17.17
CA GLU A 88 17.89 -0.44 -16.18
C GLU A 88 17.61 0.04 -14.75
N LEU A 89 17.52 1.35 -14.53
CA LEU A 89 17.20 1.94 -13.23
C LEU A 89 15.78 1.58 -12.77
N THR A 90 14.82 1.52 -13.70
CA THR A 90 13.45 1.07 -13.39
C THR A 90 13.45 -0.39 -12.95
N HIS A 91 14.18 -1.26 -13.66
CA HIS A 91 14.33 -2.66 -13.28
C HIS A 91 15.07 -2.84 -11.93
N SER A 92 16.04 -1.97 -11.65
CA SER A 92 16.72 -1.95 -10.36
C SER A 92 15.77 -1.60 -9.21
N LEU A 93 14.88 -0.61 -9.39
CA LEU A 93 13.84 -0.29 -8.40
C LEU A 93 12.88 -1.47 -8.17
N ASP A 94 12.47 -2.17 -9.24
CA ASP A 94 11.65 -3.39 -9.13
C ASP A 94 12.37 -4.46 -8.29
N SER A 95 13.66 -4.66 -8.56
CA SER A 95 14.50 -5.63 -7.86
C SER A 95 14.71 -5.27 -6.39
N ILE A 96 14.88 -3.98 -6.08
CA ILE A 96 15.01 -3.49 -4.70
C ILE A 96 13.76 -3.81 -3.89
N VAL A 97 12.57 -3.56 -4.45
CA VAL A 97 11.31 -3.87 -3.76
C VAL A 97 11.13 -5.37 -3.58
N PHE A 98 11.49 -6.17 -4.57
CA PHE A 98 11.43 -7.62 -4.46
C PHE A 98 12.36 -8.16 -3.36
N VAL A 99 13.59 -7.66 -3.27
CA VAL A 99 14.59 -8.14 -2.29
C VAL A 99 14.37 -7.57 -0.89
N HIS A 100 13.96 -6.31 -0.78
CA HIS A 100 13.85 -5.59 0.48
C HIS A 100 12.41 -5.32 0.92
N GLY A 101 11.42 -5.90 0.25
CA GLY A 101 9.99 -5.70 0.53
C GLY A 101 9.65 -5.95 1.99
N ASP A 102 10.18 -7.03 2.58
CA ASP A 102 9.97 -7.36 4.00
C ASP A 102 10.55 -6.33 4.98
N VAL A 103 11.65 -5.66 4.60
CA VAL A 103 12.20 -4.55 5.40
C VAL A 103 11.21 -3.38 5.40
N MET A 104 10.63 -3.08 4.25
CA MET A 104 9.62 -2.01 4.11
C MET A 104 8.32 -2.37 4.85
N LEU A 105 7.87 -3.63 4.79
CA LEU A 105 6.70 -4.13 5.53
C LEU A 105 6.93 -4.08 7.04
N THR A 106 8.13 -4.41 7.51
CA THR A 106 8.50 -4.27 8.93
C THR A 106 8.46 -2.81 9.40
N ALA A 107 8.92 -1.87 8.56
CA ALA A 107 8.83 -0.45 8.85
C ALA A 107 7.37 0.02 8.93
N LEU A 108 6.50 -0.45 8.03
CA LEU A 108 5.05 -0.18 8.11
C LEU A 108 4.39 -0.81 9.35
N HIS A 109 4.83 -2.00 9.76
CA HIS A 109 4.34 -2.63 10.99
C HIS A 109 4.66 -1.79 12.23
N THR A 110 5.87 -1.23 12.29
CA THR A 110 6.26 -0.31 13.37
C THR A 110 5.37 0.94 13.39
N GLN A 111 5.13 1.55 12.23
CA GLN A 111 4.23 2.69 12.10
C GLN A 111 2.79 2.34 12.50
N LEU A 112 2.31 1.13 12.17
CA LEU A 112 1.00 0.65 12.58
C LEU A 112 0.90 0.51 14.10
N ALA A 113 1.91 -0.08 14.74
CA ALA A 113 1.95 -0.25 16.19
C ALA A 113 1.88 1.10 16.92
N ASP A 114 2.60 2.12 16.42
CA ASP A 114 2.53 3.48 16.97
C ASP A 114 1.13 4.09 16.83
N VAL A 115 0.49 3.98 15.66
CA VAL A 115 -0.89 4.46 15.45
C VAL A 115 -1.87 3.73 16.36
N MET A 116 -1.77 2.39 16.47
CA MET A 116 -2.67 1.62 17.32
C MET A 116 -2.50 1.95 18.81
N LYS A 117 -1.29 2.28 19.25
CA LYS A 117 -1.02 2.78 20.60
C LYS A 117 -1.66 4.15 20.84
N ASP A 118 -1.59 5.06 19.87
CA ASP A 118 -2.25 6.36 19.95
C ASP A 118 -3.79 6.20 20.02
N VAL A 119 -4.35 5.27 19.22
CA VAL A 119 -5.78 4.95 19.25
C VAL A 119 -6.19 4.37 20.59
N ALA A 120 -5.45 3.40 21.13
CA ALA A 120 -5.73 2.83 22.46
C ALA A 120 -5.72 3.93 23.54
N THR A 121 -4.74 4.84 23.49
CA THR A 121 -4.66 5.99 24.40
C THR A 121 -5.86 6.93 24.26
N ALA A 122 -6.40 7.10 23.04
CA ALA A 122 -7.63 7.87 22.82
C ALA A 122 -8.86 7.13 23.33
N ALA A 123 -8.94 5.80 23.10
CA ALA A 123 -10.03 4.95 23.53
C ALA A 123 -10.18 4.91 25.06
N ASP A 124 -9.07 4.81 25.80
CA ASP A 124 -9.08 4.87 27.27
C ASP A 124 -9.72 6.16 27.80
N LYS A 125 -9.54 7.27 27.07
CA LYS A 125 -10.09 8.58 27.45
C LYS A 125 -11.53 8.81 27.00
N LEU A 126 -12.08 7.91 26.19
CA LEU A 126 -13.48 7.94 25.77
C LEU A 126 -14.42 7.30 26.80
N GLU A 127 -13.89 6.68 27.87
CA GLU A 127 -14.68 6.13 28.97
C GLU A 127 -15.80 5.17 28.50
N GLY A 128 -15.54 4.41 27.43
CA GLY A 128 -16.50 3.48 26.83
C GLY A 128 -17.46 4.10 25.80
N ALA A 129 -17.30 5.37 25.45
CA ALA A 129 -18.01 5.96 24.32
C ALA A 129 -17.52 5.37 22.99
N ASP A 130 -18.38 4.61 22.34
CA ASP A 130 -18.11 3.89 21.09
C ASP A 130 -18.62 4.62 19.84
N ASN A 131 -19.38 5.70 20.01
CA ASN A 131 -19.90 6.54 18.93
C ASN A 131 -19.90 8.04 19.31
N ALA A 132 -20.10 8.91 18.31
CA ALA A 132 -20.04 10.36 18.51
C ALA A 132 -21.10 10.88 19.52
N ASN A 133 -22.30 10.33 19.52
CA ASN A 133 -23.37 10.74 20.44
C ASN A 133 -23.05 10.32 21.88
N ALA A 134 -22.50 9.12 22.06
CA ALA A 134 -22.01 8.66 23.36
C ALA A 134 -20.89 9.57 23.88
N ALA A 135 -19.96 9.98 23.01
CA ALA A 135 -18.86 10.86 23.39
C ALA A 135 -19.34 12.26 23.82
N ILE A 136 -20.35 12.82 23.14
CA ILE A 136 -20.98 14.09 23.53
C ILE A 136 -21.70 13.94 24.88
N THR A 137 -22.43 12.84 25.06
CA THR A 137 -23.18 12.57 26.30
C THR A 137 -22.23 12.44 27.50
N ALA A 138 -21.11 11.75 27.33
CA ALA A 138 -20.06 11.59 28.32
C ALA A 138 -19.13 12.81 28.46
N ARG A 139 -19.30 13.86 27.64
CA ARG A 139 -18.48 15.10 27.62
C ARG A 139 -16.98 14.83 27.37
N VAL A 140 -16.70 13.85 26.53
CA VAL A 140 -15.34 13.42 26.10
C VAL A 140 -15.08 13.72 24.62
N GLU A 141 -15.89 14.59 24.01
CA GLU A 141 -15.89 14.86 22.56
C GLU A 141 -14.55 15.35 22.01
N LYS A 142 -13.71 15.97 22.86
CA LYS A 142 -12.36 16.41 22.47
C LYS A 142 -11.46 15.24 22.07
N TYR A 143 -11.63 14.07 22.69
CA TYR A 143 -10.86 12.86 22.36
C TYR A 143 -11.41 12.17 21.12
N TRP A 144 -12.74 12.19 20.95
CA TRP A 144 -13.40 11.71 19.74
C TRP A 144 -12.92 12.47 18.49
N ARG A 145 -12.76 13.79 18.60
CA ARG A 145 -12.29 14.65 17.49
C ARG A 145 -10.87 14.35 17.01
N ALA A 146 -10.05 13.64 17.79
CA ALA A 146 -8.71 13.23 17.38
C ALA A 146 -8.69 11.95 16.52
N LEU A 147 -9.74 11.11 16.61
CA LEU A 147 -9.81 9.83 15.92
C LEU A 147 -9.76 9.92 14.38
N PRO A 148 -10.36 10.92 13.71
CA PRO A 148 -10.28 11.05 12.25
C PRO A 148 -8.85 11.14 11.71
N GLU A 149 -7.96 11.86 12.42
CA GLU A 149 -6.55 11.96 12.03
C GLU A 149 -5.83 10.63 12.20
N LEU A 150 -6.08 9.92 13.31
CA LEU A 150 -5.53 8.59 13.54
C LEU A 150 -6.04 7.57 12.52
N ARG A 151 -7.31 7.67 12.12
CA ARG A 151 -7.89 6.86 11.04
C ARG A 151 -7.20 7.12 9.71
N ALA A 152 -6.96 8.37 9.35
CA ALA A 152 -6.25 8.70 8.13
C ALA A 152 -4.81 8.14 8.13
N ARG A 153 -4.11 8.18 9.28
CA ARG A 153 -2.79 7.54 9.43
C ARG A 153 -2.86 6.03 9.25
N TYR A 154 -3.82 5.37 9.90
CA TYR A 154 -4.07 3.93 9.74
C TYR A 154 -4.33 3.56 8.28
N ASP A 155 -5.23 4.27 7.61
CA ASP A 155 -5.60 4.01 6.21
C ASP A 155 -4.41 4.21 5.26
N ASN A 156 -3.60 5.26 5.47
CA ASN A 156 -2.37 5.47 4.71
C ASN A 156 -1.39 4.29 4.84
N ILE A 157 -1.25 3.72 6.04
CA ILE A 157 -0.42 2.54 6.25
C ILE A 157 -0.99 1.33 5.50
N ARG A 158 -2.31 1.12 5.53
CA ARG A 158 -2.96 0.02 4.78
C ARG A 158 -2.83 0.17 3.27
N VAL A 159 -2.95 1.38 2.74
CA VAL A 159 -2.70 1.67 1.32
C VAL A 159 -1.24 1.43 0.96
N ALA A 160 -0.28 1.85 1.80
CA ALA A 160 1.14 1.61 1.60
C ALA A 160 1.46 0.11 1.59
N GLN A 161 0.93 -0.63 2.56
CA GLN A 161 1.06 -2.09 2.65
C GLN A 161 0.52 -2.78 1.39
N ALA A 162 -0.69 -2.44 0.94
CA ALA A 162 -1.28 -3.03 -0.25
C ALA A 162 -0.40 -2.78 -1.49
N ALA A 163 0.14 -1.56 -1.63
CA ALA A 163 1.00 -1.22 -2.75
C ALA A 163 2.31 -2.02 -2.75
N ILE A 164 2.95 -2.19 -1.58
CA ILE A 164 4.17 -2.99 -1.43
C ILE A 164 3.89 -4.47 -1.70
N ASN A 165 2.83 -5.03 -1.11
CA ASN A 165 2.44 -6.42 -1.32
C ASN A 165 2.22 -6.73 -2.81
N VAL A 166 1.48 -5.86 -3.52
CA VAL A 166 1.26 -6.02 -4.97
C VAL A 166 2.57 -5.97 -5.76
N ALA A 167 3.55 -5.18 -5.32
CA ALA A 167 4.84 -5.10 -5.97
C ALA A 167 5.75 -6.31 -5.70
N ILE A 168 5.61 -6.95 -4.53
CA ILE A 168 6.31 -8.19 -4.16
C ILE A 168 5.67 -9.39 -4.87
N ASP A 169 4.36 -9.58 -4.70
CA ASP A 169 3.57 -10.66 -5.28
C ASP A 169 2.10 -10.19 -5.49
N PRO A 170 1.62 -10.10 -6.75
CA PRO A 170 0.30 -9.57 -7.05
C PRO A 170 -0.82 -10.56 -6.67
N THR A 171 -0.49 -11.82 -6.38
CA THR A 171 -1.44 -12.86 -5.98
C THR A 171 -1.70 -12.87 -4.47
N LEU A 172 -0.84 -12.19 -3.70
CA LEU A 172 -0.82 -12.25 -2.23
C LEU A 172 -2.10 -11.66 -1.62
N GLN A 173 -2.68 -10.61 -2.22
CA GLN A 173 -3.97 -10.07 -1.80
C GLN A 173 -5.12 -11.08 -1.98
N GLN A 174 -5.10 -11.83 -3.08
CA GLN A 174 -6.13 -12.83 -3.38
C GLN A 174 -6.00 -14.04 -2.47
N SER A 175 -4.77 -14.49 -2.18
CA SER A 175 -4.53 -15.63 -1.30
C SER A 175 -4.85 -15.29 0.17
N ALA A 176 -4.69 -14.03 0.58
CA ALA A 176 -4.94 -13.56 1.95
C ALA A 176 -6.40 -13.17 2.25
N THR A 177 -7.32 -13.27 1.28
CA THR A 177 -8.75 -12.92 1.43
C THR A 177 -9.65 -14.14 1.23
N SER A 178 -10.94 -14.01 1.54
CA SER A 178 -11.94 -15.07 1.36
C SER A 178 -12.87 -14.72 0.20
N ARG A 179 -13.09 -15.67 -0.71
CA ARG A 179 -14.13 -15.55 -1.75
C ARG A 179 -15.55 -15.62 -1.20
N TYR A 180 -15.71 -16.03 0.07
CA TYR A 180 -17.01 -16.23 0.72
C TYR A 180 -17.38 -15.09 1.68
N LEU A 181 -16.47 -14.13 1.88
CA LEU A 181 -16.68 -12.99 2.76
C LEU A 181 -16.00 -11.76 2.14
N ASP A 182 -16.81 -10.91 1.51
CA ASP A 182 -16.37 -9.63 0.95
C ASP A 182 -16.27 -8.57 2.06
N ASP A 183 -15.24 -8.69 2.91
CA ASP A 183 -14.93 -7.74 3.97
C ASP A 183 -13.42 -7.47 3.99
N PRO A 184 -12.96 -6.23 3.73
CA PRO A 184 -11.53 -5.91 3.69
C PRO A 184 -10.77 -6.17 4.99
N LEU A 185 -11.45 -6.16 6.14
CA LEU A 185 -10.82 -6.46 7.43
C LEU A 185 -10.71 -7.98 7.68
N ALA A 186 -11.50 -8.79 6.96
CA ALA A 186 -11.37 -10.23 6.94
C ALA A 186 -10.23 -10.64 5.99
N SER A 187 -9.00 -10.35 6.40
CA SER A 187 -7.81 -10.68 5.64
C SER A 187 -6.65 -11.02 6.55
N ASP A 188 -5.86 -12.02 6.15
CA ASP A 188 -4.62 -12.38 6.83
C ASP A 188 -3.55 -11.30 6.70
N LEU A 189 -3.71 -10.36 5.77
CA LEU A 189 -2.86 -9.18 5.68
C LEU A 189 -3.20 -8.11 6.72
N VAL A 190 -4.38 -8.16 7.32
CA VAL A 190 -4.88 -7.09 8.17
C VAL A 190 -4.91 -7.50 9.64
N LEU A 191 -5.38 -8.72 9.93
CA LEU A 191 -5.51 -9.29 11.27
C LEU A 191 -4.86 -10.68 11.32
N ALA A 192 -3.90 -10.89 12.22
CA ALA A 192 -3.19 -12.17 12.34
C ALA A 192 -4.11 -13.30 12.84
N ASN A 193 -5.09 -12.95 13.68
CA ASN A 193 -6.02 -13.86 14.34
C ASN A 193 -7.45 -13.82 13.78
N VAL A 194 -7.64 -13.43 12.50
CA VAL A 194 -8.97 -13.38 11.86
C VAL A 194 -9.73 -14.71 11.94
N ASP A 195 -9.05 -15.86 11.95
CA ASP A 195 -9.66 -17.17 12.13
C ASP A 195 -10.29 -17.35 13.52
N GLN A 196 -9.77 -16.68 14.55
CA GLN A 196 -10.29 -16.71 15.91
C GLN A 196 -11.43 -15.71 16.11
N LEU A 197 -11.36 -14.57 15.43
CA LEU A 197 -12.39 -13.53 15.44
C LEU A 197 -13.63 -13.95 14.63
N VAL A 198 -13.41 -14.62 13.49
CA VAL A 198 -14.45 -15.11 12.59
C VAL A 198 -14.16 -16.56 12.20
N PRO A 199 -14.51 -17.54 13.06
CA PRO A 199 -14.31 -18.95 12.76
C PRO A 199 -14.91 -19.34 11.41
N GLY A 200 -14.10 -19.98 10.56
CA GLY A 200 -14.51 -20.45 9.22
C GLY A 200 -14.74 -19.34 8.20
N TRP A 201 -14.17 -18.14 8.36
CA TRP A 201 -14.35 -17.01 7.44
C TRP A 201 -13.93 -17.28 5.99
N ARG A 202 -13.00 -18.23 5.76
CA ARG A 202 -12.59 -18.72 4.43
C ARG A 202 -13.53 -19.75 3.80
N GLY A 203 -14.59 -20.15 4.50
CA GLY A 203 -15.58 -21.13 4.02
C GLY A 203 -16.97 -20.53 3.81
N PRO A 204 -17.88 -21.25 3.13
CA PRO A 204 -19.27 -20.84 3.01
C PRO A 204 -19.88 -20.66 4.41
N ASP A 205 -20.78 -19.69 4.52
CA ASP A 205 -21.50 -19.45 5.78
C ASP A 205 -22.41 -20.66 6.08
N PRO A 206 -22.19 -21.38 7.20
CA PRO A 206 -23.03 -22.53 7.55
C PRO A 206 -24.48 -22.13 7.87
N ASN A 207 -24.72 -20.86 8.18
CA ASN A 207 -26.05 -20.32 8.47
C ASN A 207 -26.73 -19.71 7.24
N TYR A 208 -26.04 -19.64 6.09
CA TYR A 208 -26.64 -19.15 4.86
C TYR A 208 -27.56 -20.21 4.26
N HIS A 209 -28.86 -19.89 4.23
CA HIS A 209 -29.87 -20.72 3.60
C HIS A 209 -30.26 -20.09 2.27
N VAL A 210 -30.19 -20.85 1.19
CA VAL A 210 -30.57 -20.42 -0.17
C VAL A 210 -32.07 -20.11 -0.19
N GLY A 211 -32.45 -18.88 0.18
CA GLY A 211 -33.83 -18.46 0.37
C GLY A 211 -34.01 -17.28 1.33
N SER A 212 -33.01 -16.96 2.16
CA SER A 212 -33.09 -15.88 3.17
C SER A 212 -32.73 -14.48 2.66
N GLY A 213 -32.42 -14.31 1.37
CA GLY A 213 -31.88 -13.04 0.85
C GLY A 213 -30.41 -12.84 1.23
N THR A 214 -30.03 -11.64 1.65
CA THR A 214 -28.64 -11.30 2.01
C THR A 214 -28.16 -12.13 3.22
N SER A 215 -27.01 -12.79 3.11
CA SER A 215 -26.40 -13.51 4.24
C SER A 215 -26.15 -12.55 5.41
N PRO A 216 -26.46 -12.93 6.66
CA PRO A 216 -26.12 -12.11 7.81
C PRO A 216 -24.61 -11.85 7.85
N ARG A 217 -24.21 -10.61 8.16
CA ARG A 217 -22.80 -10.23 8.23
C ARG A 217 -22.12 -11.00 9.36
N ARG A 218 -21.19 -11.88 9.01
CA ARG A 218 -20.42 -12.74 9.94
C ARG A 218 -19.35 -11.98 10.73
N ALA A 219 -18.82 -10.91 10.14
CA ALA A 219 -17.77 -10.09 10.74
C ALA A 219 -18.26 -9.43 12.03
N PRO A 220 -17.54 -9.54 13.16
CA PRO A 220 -17.94 -8.99 14.45
C PRO A 220 -17.67 -7.48 14.59
N TRP A 221 -16.91 -6.86 13.69
CA TRP A 221 -16.55 -5.45 13.78
C TRP A 221 -17.61 -4.49 13.20
N PRO A 222 -17.65 -3.22 13.67
CA PRO A 222 -18.50 -2.16 13.11
C PRO A 222 -18.24 -1.89 11.61
N THR A 223 -19.21 -1.26 10.94
CA THR A 223 -19.05 -0.75 9.57
C THR A 223 -18.42 0.63 9.52
N GLU A 224 -18.74 1.49 10.51
CA GLU A 224 -18.26 2.86 10.55
C GLU A 224 -16.76 2.91 10.81
N ALA A 225 -16.03 3.70 10.03
CA ALA A 225 -14.57 3.65 9.98
C ALA A 225 -13.90 3.98 11.33
N ILE A 226 -14.44 4.93 12.08
CA ILE A 226 -13.93 5.34 13.39
C ILE A 226 -14.24 4.29 14.45
N GLU A 227 -15.47 3.78 14.45
CA GLU A 227 -15.90 2.74 15.39
C GLU A 227 -15.14 1.43 15.14
N GLN A 228 -14.89 1.09 13.88
CA GLN A 228 -14.04 -0.02 13.48
C GLN A 228 -12.61 0.16 14.00
N LEU A 229 -12.04 1.36 13.89
CA LEU A 229 -10.68 1.65 14.40
C LEU A 229 -10.60 1.48 15.92
N LEU A 230 -11.60 2.00 16.66
CA LEU A 230 -11.71 1.79 18.10
C LEU A 230 -11.84 0.30 18.43
N TRP A 231 -12.71 -0.42 17.72
CA TRP A 231 -12.89 -1.86 17.91
C TRP A 231 -11.58 -2.63 17.72
N ILE A 232 -10.79 -2.32 16.68
CA ILE A 232 -9.49 -2.97 16.47
C ILE A 232 -8.56 -2.70 17.65
N ALA A 233 -8.59 -1.51 18.23
CA ALA A 233 -7.70 -1.12 19.33
C ALA A 233 -8.11 -1.67 20.71
N THR A 234 -9.41 -1.92 20.92
CA THR A 234 -9.96 -2.28 22.24
C THR A 234 -10.46 -3.72 22.33
N SER A 235 -10.49 -4.45 21.21
CA SER A 235 -10.80 -5.88 21.19
C SER A 235 -9.52 -6.71 21.24
N ASP A 236 -9.67 -8.03 21.28
CA ASP A 236 -8.56 -8.98 21.13
C ASP A 236 -8.10 -9.15 19.67
N ALA A 237 -8.41 -8.20 18.78
CA ALA A 237 -7.90 -8.23 17.41
C ALA A 237 -6.39 -8.00 17.38
N GLU A 238 -5.69 -8.72 16.51
CA GLU A 238 -4.23 -8.59 16.33
C GLU A 238 -3.92 -7.88 15.00
N PRO A 239 -4.04 -6.54 14.92
CA PRO A 239 -3.70 -5.79 13.72
C PRO A 239 -2.20 -5.86 13.46
N TRP A 240 -1.84 -6.15 12.21
CA TRP A 240 -0.44 -6.31 11.84
C TRP A 240 -0.18 -5.95 10.38
N VAL A 241 1.09 -5.81 10.03
CA VAL A 241 1.56 -5.72 8.64
C VAL A 241 2.58 -6.85 8.49
N PRO A 242 2.19 -8.02 7.96
CA PRO A 242 3.09 -9.17 7.88
C PRO A 242 4.17 -8.98 6.84
N THR A 243 5.35 -9.54 7.11
CA THR A 243 6.31 -9.93 6.07
C THR A 243 5.84 -11.18 5.32
N THR A 244 6.44 -11.51 4.17
CA THR A 244 6.11 -12.75 3.46
C THR A 244 6.37 -13.98 4.31
N ASP A 245 7.50 -14.01 5.02
CA ASP A 245 7.86 -15.12 5.92
C ASP A 245 6.85 -15.29 7.06
N GLN A 246 6.37 -14.19 7.64
CA GLN A 246 5.38 -14.22 8.70
C GLN A 246 4.02 -14.73 8.22
N LEU A 247 3.63 -14.36 6.99
CA LEU A 247 2.40 -14.85 6.37
C LEU A 247 2.47 -16.35 6.08
N ASP A 248 3.62 -16.83 5.59
CA ASP A 248 3.86 -18.26 5.37
C ASP A 248 3.83 -19.05 6.68
N GLN A 249 4.48 -18.53 7.73
CA GLN A 249 4.42 -19.12 9.07
C GLN A 249 2.99 -19.20 9.60
N LEU A 250 2.19 -18.13 9.42
CA LEU A 250 0.77 -18.13 9.83
C LEU A 250 -0.02 -19.21 9.09
N ASN A 251 0.18 -19.33 7.77
CA ASN A 251 -0.48 -20.33 6.94
C ASN A 251 -0.11 -21.75 7.38
N GLU A 252 1.19 -22.02 7.62
CA GLU A 252 1.65 -23.30 8.13
C GLU A 252 1.05 -23.65 9.50
N GLN A 253 1.02 -22.69 10.42
CA GLN A 253 0.47 -22.90 11.76
C GLN A 253 -1.01 -23.27 11.69
N ARG A 254 -1.77 -22.65 10.78
CA ARG A 254 -3.19 -22.95 10.59
C ARG A 254 -3.42 -24.31 9.94
N LEU A 255 -2.59 -24.72 8.98
CA LEU A 255 -2.65 -26.07 8.42
C LEU A 255 -2.37 -27.15 9.48
N LYS A 256 -1.49 -26.87 10.44
CA LYS A 256 -1.15 -27.77 11.55
C LYS A 256 -2.20 -27.76 12.68
N ARG A 257 -3.09 -26.75 12.72
CA ARG A 257 -4.11 -26.60 13.78
C ARG A 257 -5.35 -27.44 13.43
N PRO A 258 -5.78 -28.39 14.29
CA PRO A 258 -7.07 -29.07 14.10
C PRO A 258 -8.21 -28.05 14.12
N ALA A 259 -9.18 -28.16 13.20
CA ALA A 259 -10.32 -27.25 13.12
C ALA A 259 -11.12 -27.14 14.45
N SER A 260 -11.05 -28.16 15.30
CA SER A 260 -11.67 -28.21 16.63
C SER A 260 -11.01 -27.31 17.69
N ASN A 261 -9.83 -26.73 17.41
CA ASN A 261 -9.04 -25.99 18.39
C ASN A 261 -9.10 -24.47 18.22
N VAL A 262 -9.89 -23.95 17.27
CA VAL A 262 -10.14 -22.52 17.15
C VAL A 262 -11.18 -22.12 18.19
N LYS A 263 -10.74 -21.56 19.32
CA LYS A 263 -11.65 -21.00 20.32
C LYS A 263 -12.02 -19.58 19.90
N PRO A 264 -13.32 -19.26 19.76
CA PRO A 264 -13.75 -17.90 19.49
C PRO A 264 -13.33 -17.00 20.65
N ILE A 265 -12.80 -15.83 20.33
CA ILE A 265 -12.44 -14.83 21.34
C ILE A 265 -13.69 -14.05 21.78
N VAL A 266 -13.69 -13.51 23.00
CA VAL A 266 -14.82 -12.76 23.57
C VAL A 266 -15.00 -11.44 22.82
N ILE A 267 -16.18 -11.25 22.22
CA ILE A 267 -16.56 -10.02 21.51
C ILE A 267 -17.36 -9.14 22.47
N HIS A 268 -16.88 -7.94 22.80
CA HIS A 268 -17.69 -6.94 23.51
C HIS A 268 -18.83 -6.44 22.60
N GLN A 269 -19.99 -6.18 23.22
CA GLN A 269 -21.32 -6.15 22.59
C GLN A 269 -21.45 -5.26 21.34
N ARG A 270 -22.24 -5.75 20.37
CA ARG A 270 -22.70 -5.09 19.13
C ARG A 270 -24.01 -4.31 19.36
N PRO A 271 -24.02 -2.97 19.39
CA PRO A 271 -25.26 -2.20 19.50
C PRO A 271 -26.14 -2.29 18.24
N ASP A 272 -25.53 -2.53 17.07
CA ASP A 272 -26.13 -2.57 15.73
C ASP A 272 -26.85 -3.89 15.38
N LEU A 273 -26.62 -4.95 16.15
CA LEU A 273 -27.25 -6.27 15.96
C LEU A 273 -28.35 -6.58 16.97
N GLN A 274 -28.87 -5.59 17.71
CA GLN A 274 -30.03 -5.86 18.54
C GLN A 274 -31.16 -6.41 17.65
N PRO A 275 -31.71 -7.60 17.96
CA PRO A 275 -32.86 -8.09 17.22
C PRO A 275 -33.96 -7.05 17.38
N SER A 276 -34.49 -6.57 16.25
CA SER A 276 -35.72 -5.79 16.24
C SER A 276 -36.74 -6.50 17.12
N ARG A 277 -37.10 -5.87 18.25
CA ARG A 277 -38.21 -6.34 19.09
C ARG A 277 -39.53 -6.19 18.36
#